data_AF-D0Z5I7-F1
#
_entry.id   AF-D0Z5I7-F1
#
_cell.length_a   1.000
_cell.length_b   1.000
_cell.length_c   1.000
_cell.angle_alpha   90.00
_cell.angle_beta   90.00
_cell.angle_gamma   90.00
#
_symmetry.space_group_name_H-M   'P 1'
#
loop_
_entity.id
_entity.type
_entity.pdbx_description
1 polymer ?
#
loop_
_entity_poly.entity_id
_entity_poly.type
_entity_poly.pdbx_seq_one_letter_code
_entity_poly.pdbx_strand_id
1 'polypeptide(L)'
;MSLLKKKSSLPEKREPLTTKSAVIEEQREQTREYQKRQRAKYADHWKAEKSVIDAISGNELNDYIVEHADDVTDNRCGIHSMKINPYELAVIKKAMEIEGSRSSRELFIDYCKSIIKGNTKSKDNK
;
A
#
# COMPACT_ATOMS: atom_id res chain seq x y z
N MET A 1 -41.56 35.26 51.77
CA MET A 1 -41.67 34.67 50.41
C MET A 1 -40.50 35.15 49.58
N SER A 2 -39.49 34.31 49.34
CA SER A 2 -38.49 34.56 48.29
C SER A 2 -37.98 33.22 47.76
N LEU A 3 -38.49 32.86 46.58
CA LEU A 3 -38.06 31.69 45.82
C LEU A 3 -36.92 32.12 44.89
N LEU A 4 -35.68 31.86 45.29
CA LEU A 4 -34.54 31.95 44.38
C LEU A 4 -34.69 30.86 43.31
N LYS A 5 -35.10 31.28 42.10
CA LYS A 5 -35.18 30.43 40.91
C LYS A 5 -33.79 29.87 40.60
N LYS A 6 -33.59 28.59 40.90
CA LYS A 6 -32.41 27.81 40.50
C LYS A 6 -32.39 27.76 38.96
N LYS A 7 -31.42 28.42 38.32
CA LYS A 7 -31.20 28.29 36.86
C LYS A 7 -30.85 26.83 36.58
N SER A 8 -31.72 26.14 35.85
CA SER A 8 -31.45 24.80 35.30
C SER A 8 -30.44 24.93 34.15
N SER A 9 -29.15 24.90 34.46
CA SER A 9 -28.15 24.55 33.44
C SER A 9 -28.38 23.07 33.12
N LEU A 10 -28.92 22.81 31.93
CA LEU A 10 -28.93 21.47 31.36
C LEU A 10 -27.50 20.90 31.47
N PRO A 11 -27.31 19.67 31.97
CA PRO A 11 -25.99 19.07 31.97
C PRO A 11 -25.56 18.94 30.52
N GLU A 12 -24.52 19.70 30.17
CA GLU A 12 -23.79 19.57 28.92
C GLU A 12 -23.41 18.09 28.79
N LYS A 13 -24.00 17.40 27.80
CA LYS A 13 -23.73 15.99 27.55
C LYS A 13 -22.27 15.87 27.16
N ARG A 14 -21.41 15.61 28.15
CA ARG A 14 -20.00 15.27 27.91
C ARG A 14 -19.99 14.03 27.03
N GLU A 15 -19.42 14.16 25.84
CA GLU A 15 -19.22 13.00 24.96
C GLU A 15 -18.36 11.96 25.69
N PRO A 16 -18.70 10.67 25.57
CA PRO A 16 -17.93 9.62 26.22
C PRO A 16 -16.48 9.66 25.72
N LEU A 17 -15.53 9.57 26.65
CA LEU A 17 -14.10 9.55 26.34
C LEU A 17 -13.82 8.35 25.43
N THR A 18 -13.56 8.60 24.15
CA THR A 18 -13.24 7.55 23.17
C THR A 18 -11.94 6.85 23.58
N THR A 19 -11.96 5.52 23.57
CA THR A 19 -10.77 4.72 23.89
C THR A 19 -9.77 4.80 22.75
N LYS A 20 -8.46 4.72 23.06
CA LYS A 20 -7.40 4.70 22.03
C LYS A 20 -7.61 3.59 20.98
N SER A 21 -8.19 2.46 21.39
CA SER A 21 -8.55 1.36 20.48
C SER A 21 -9.65 1.75 19.51
N ALA A 22 -10.71 2.43 19.97
CA ALA A 22 -11.80 2.90 19.12
C ALA A 22 -11.31 3.89 18.05
N VAL A 23 -10.39 4.80 18.41
CA VAL A 23 -9.78 5.74 17.46
C VAL A 23 -8.94 5.01 16.40
N ILE A 24 -8.19 3.98 16.79
CA ILE A 24 -7.38 3.18 15.85
C ILE A 24 -8.28 2.38 14.90
N GLU A 25 -9.39 1.82 15.39
CA GLU A 25 -10.35 1.08 14.57
C GLU A 25 -11.02 1.98 13.54
N GLU A 26 -11.48 3.16 13.95
CA GLU A 26 -12.08 4.15 13.04
C GLU A 26 -11.08 4.58 11.94
N GLN A 27 -9.83 4.85 12.29
CA GLN A 27 -8.78 5.17 11.31
C GLN A 27 -8.53 4.02 10.33
N ARG A 28 -8.56 2.77 10.79
CA ARG A 28 -8.41 1.59 9.94
C ARG A 28 -9.57 1.46 8.97
N GLU A 29 -10.80 1.71 9.42
CA GLU A 29 -11.99 1.67 8.57
C GLU A 29 -11.95 2.77 7.51
N GLN A 30 -11.67 4.02 7.90
CA GLN A 30 -11.52 5.14 6.96
C GLN A 30 -10.43 4.85 5.91
N THR A 31 -9.30 4.29 6.34
CA THR A 31 -8.21 3.91 5.43
C THR A 31 -8.65 2.81 4.45
N ARG A 32 -9.35 1.78 4.93
CA ARG A 32 -9.85 0.69 4.07
C ARG A 32 -10.86 1.19 3.05
N GLU A 33 -11.80 2.05 3.46
CA GLU A 33 -12.78 2.64 2.56
C GLU A 33 -12.10 3.50 1.50
N TYR A 34 -11.17 4.37 1.92
CA TYR A 34 -10.39 5.19 1.01
C TYR A 34 -9.67 4.33 -0.03
N GLN A 35 -8.95 3.28 0.40
CA GLN A 35 -8.26 2.36 -0.50
C GLN A 35 -9.23 1.62 -1.45
N LYS A 36 -10.42 1.25 -0.98
CA LYS A 36 -11.45 0.63 -1.82
C LYS A 36 -11.94 1.60 -2.90
N ARG A 37 -12.18 2.88 -2.55
CA ARG A 37 -12.60 3.92 -3.50
C ARG A 37 -11.51 4.23 -4.52
N GLN A 38 -10.25 4.37 -4.11
CA GLN A 38 -9.13 4.60 -5.04
C GLN A 38 -8.95 3.42 -6.00
N ARG A 39 -9.04 2.18 -5.52
CA ARG A 39 -9.00 1.00 -6.40
C ARG A 39 -10.12 1.00 -7.42
N ALA A 40 -11.35 1.32 -7.01
CA ALA A 40 -12.47 1.40 -7.94
C ALA A 40 -12.27 2.51 -8.98
N LYS A 41 -11.78 3.68 -8.55
CA LYS A 41 -11.52 4.83 -9.43
C LYS A 41 -10.50 4.52 -10.54
N TYR A 42 -9.43 3.80 -10.20
CA TYR A 42 -8.34 3.51 -11.14
C TYR A 42 -8.37 2.07 -11.69
N ALA A 43 -9.45 1.32 -11.46
CA ALA A 43 -9.54 -0.08 -11.86
C ALA A 43 -9.41 -0.28 -13.38
N ASP A 44 -10.07 0.57 -14.17
CA ASP A 44 -10.07 0.43 -15.62
C ASP A 44 -8.76 0.88 -16.24
N HIS A 45 -8.14 1.95 -15.70
CA HIS A 45 -6.78 2.36 -16.06
C HIS A 45 -5.79 1.22 -15.78
N TRP A 46 -5.84 0.63 -14.59
CA TRP A 46 -4.99 -0.51 -14.24
C TRP A 46 -5.17 -1.70 -15.19
N LYS A 47 -6.41 -2.04 -15.55
CA LYS A 47 -6.67 -3.15 -16.48
C LYS A 47 -6.10 -2.85 -17.87
N ALA A 48 -6.22 -1.62 -18.35
CA ALA A 48 -5.65 -1.20 -19.63
C ALA A 48 -4.12 -1.32 -19.62
N GLU A 49 -3.46 -0.73 -18.63
CA GLU A 49 -2.00 -0.83 -18.45
C GLU A 49 -1.53 -2.28 -18.32
N LYS A 50 -2.21 -3.08 -17.50
CA LYS A 50 -1.89 -4.49 -17.34
C LYS A 50 -1.99 -5.23 -18.68
N SER A 51 -3.00 -4.95 -19.50
CA SER A 51 -3.16 -5.59 -20.80
C SER A 51 -2.02 -5.26 -21.76
N VAL A 52 -1.46 -4.04 -21.69
CA VAL A 52 -0.27 -3.65 -22.46
C VAL A 52 0.94 -4.41 -21.96
N ILE A 53 1.18 -4.43 -20.64
CA ILE A 53 2.31 -5.14 -20.02
C ILE A 53 2.26 -6.65 -20.31
N ASP A 54 1.07 -7.27 -20.27
CA ASP A 54 0.89 -8.69 -20.56
C ASP A 54 1.23 -9.04 -22.03
N ALA A 55 1.15 -8.06 -22.95
CA ALA A 55 1.37 -8.25 -24.38
C ALA A 55 2.82 -8.02 -24.82
N ILE A 56 3.61 -7.27 -24.05
CA ILE A 56 5.02 -6.97 -24.37
C ILE A 56 5.97 -8.00 -23.76
N SER A 57 7.16 -8.17 -24.36
CA SER A 57 8.18 -9.08 -23.84
C SER A 57 9.60 -8.67 -24.27
N GLY A 58 10.62 -9.26 -23.65
CA GLY A 58 12.00 -9.05 -24.05
C GLY A 58 12.46 -7.60 -23.88
N ASN A 59 12.93 -6.97 -24.97
CA ASN A 59 13.48 -5.62 -24.94
C ASN A 59 12.41 -4.55 -24.70
N GLU A 60 11.22 -4.70 -25.28
CA GLU A 60 10.10 -3.76 -25.10
C GLU A 60 9.68 -3.64 -23.62
N LEU A 61 9.76 -4.75 -22.89
CA LEU A 61 9.48 -4.75 -21.45
C LEU A 61 10.59 -4.04 -20.64
N ASN A 62 11.85 -4.14 -21.08
CA ASN A 62 12.93 -3.36 -20.46
C ASN A 62 12.76 -1.87 -20.73
N ASP A 63 12.40 -1.50 -21.95
CA ASP A 63 12.15 -0.10 -22.32
C ASP A 63 11.00 0.47 -21.49
N TYR A 64 9.89 -0.27 -21.36
CA TYR A 64 8.76 0.11 -20.49
C TYR A 64 9.22 0.36 -19.04
N ILE A 65 10.04 -0.53 -18.48
CA ILE A 65 10.56 -0.38 -17.10
C ILE A 65 11.43 0.89 -16.95
N VAL A 66 12.23 1.22 -17.96
CA VAL A 66 13.11 2.40 -17.93
C VAL A 66 12.30 3.69 -18.11
N GLU A 67 11.35 3.71 -19.04
CA GLU A 67 10.47 4.86 -19.31
C GLU A 67 9.58 5.20 -18.12
N HIS A 68 9.12 4.19 -17.39
CA HIS A 68 8.24 4.34 -16.23
C HIS A 68 9.00 4.26 -14.89
N ALA A 69 10.33 4.35 -14.92
CA ALA A 69 11.13 4.35 -13.70
C ALA A 69 10.83 5.60 -12.87
N ASP A 70 10.46 5.39 -11.60
CA ASP A 70 10.25 6.42 -10.60
C ASP A 70 9.16 7.46 -10.93
N ASP A 71 8.16 7.08 -11.76
CA ASP A 71 6.97 7.90 -11.95
C ASP A 71 6.16 7.98 -10.64
N VAL A 72 6.30 9.13 -9.97
CA VAL A 72 5.63 9.43 -8.69
C VAL A 72 4.12 9.63 -8.89
N THR A 73 3.67 9.86 -10.13
CA THR A 73 2.27 10.12 -10.45
C THR A 73 1.44 8.85 -10.63
N ASP A 74 2.09 7.69 -10.79
CA ASP A 74 1.38 6.44 -11.01
C ASP A 74 0.71 5.91 -9.73
N ASN A 75 -0.61 5.74 -9.83
CA ASN A 75 -1.44 5.35 -8.70
C ASN A 75 -1.36 3.85 -8.48
N ARG A 76 -0.81 3.47 -7.33
CA ARG A 76 -0.71 2.07 -6.88
C ARG A 76 -2.09 1.48 -6.58
N CYS A 77 -2.78 0.98 -7.60
CA CYS A 77 -4.15 0.46 -7.49
C CYS A 77 -4.26 -1.05 -7.79
N GLY A 78 -3.27 -1.65 -8.46
CA GLY A 78 -3.19 -3.09 -8.69
C GLY A 78 -2.93 -3.89 -7.40
N ILE A 79 -3.41 -5.13 -7.36
CA ILE A 79 -3.14 -6.08 -6.27
C ILE A 79 -2.41 -7.30 -6.83
N HIS A 80 -1.23 -7.55 -6.27
CA HIS A 80 -0.52 -8.81 -6.41
C HIS A 80 -0.58 -9.54 -5.07
N SER A 81 -1.18 -10.73 -5.05
CA SER A 81 -1.34 -11.53 -3.84
C SER A 81 -0.67 -12.89 -4.00
N MET A 82 0.13 -13.28 -3.03
CA MET A 82 0.80 -14.58 -2.97
C MET A 82 0.25 -15.39 -1.80
N LYS A 83 0.02 -16.69 -2.00
CA LYS A 83 -0.26 -17.61 -0.89
C LYS A 83 1.09 -17.98 -0.27
N ILE A 84 1.20 -17.84 1.04
CA ILE A 84 2.41 -18.17 1.78
C ILE A 84 2.08 -19.01 3.01
N ASN A 85 3.00 -19.90 3.38
CA ASN A 85 2.94 -20.66 4.61
C ASN A 85 3.65 -19.91 5.78
N PRO A 86 3.53 -20.39 7.03
CA PRO A 86 4.15 -19.72 8.17
C PRO A 86 5.68 -19.62 8.12
N TYR A 87 6.36 -20.61 7.53
CA TYR A 87 7.81 -20.61 7.37
C TYR A 87 8.25 -19.52 6.38
N GLU A 88 7.59 -19.42 5.22
CA GLU A 88 7.85 -18.39 4.21
C GLU A 88 7.61 -16.99 4.77
N LEU A 89 6.58 -16.81 5.59
CA LEU A 89 6.36 -15.54 6.30
C LEU A 89 7.53 -15.20 7.22
N ALA A 90 8.09 -16.18 7.95
CA ALA A 90 9.24 -15.96 8.81
C ALA A 90 10.49 -15.57 8.00
N VAL A 91 10.72 -16.23 6.86
CA VAL A 91 11.81 -15.89 5.93
C VAL A 91 11.65 -14.45 5.42
N ILE A 92 10.46 -14.07 4.94
CA ILE A 92 10.19 -12.72 4.43
C ILE A 92 10.43 -11.69 5.52
N LYS A 93 9.93 -11.92 6.74
CA LYS A 93 10.17 -11.01 7.87
C LYS A 93 11.65 -10.85 8.16
N LYS A 94 12.41 -11.95 8.17
CA LYS A 94 13.85 -11.87 8.45
C LYS A 94 14.60 -11.12 7.37
N ALA A 95 14.25 -11.34 6.11
CA ALA A 95 14.82 -10.60 4.98
C ALA A 95 14.52 -9.09 5.07
N MET A 96 13.28 -8.72 5.44
CA MET A 96 12.92 -7.32 5.66
C MET A 96 13.73 -6.66 6.77
N GLU A 97 14.04 -7.38 7.87
CA GLU A 97 14.90 -6.86 8.93
C GLU A 97 16.34 -6.61 8.47
N ILE A 98 16.88 -7.50 7.63
CA ILE A 98 18.26 -7.41 7.13
C ILE A 98 18.42 -6.25 6.16
N GLU A 99 17.51 -6.12 5.19
CA GLU A 99 17.56 -5.06 4.18
C GLU A 99 16.96 -3.73 4.65
N GLY A 100 16.24 -3.73 5.78
CA GLY A 100 15.58 -2.52 6.29
C GLY A 100 14.37 -2.07 5.46
N SER A 101 13.76 -2.97 4.68
CA SER A 101 12.58 -2.66 3.86
C SER A 101 11.35 -2.37 4.72
N ARG A 102 10.56 -1.36 4.35
CA ARG A 102 9.33 -0.96 5.09
C ARG A 102 8.17 -1.91 4.84
N SER A 103 8.20 -2.65 3.73
CA SER A 103 7.16 -3.62 3.36
C SER A 103 7.72 -4.77 2.54
N SER A 104 7.02 -5.91 2.55
CA SER A 104 7.38 -7.07 1.71
C SER A 104 7.32 -6.75 0.21
N ARG A 105 6.46 -5.81 -0.20
CA ARG A 105 6.42 -5.31 -1.58
C ARG A 105 7.72 -4.63 -1.97
N GLU A 106 8.21 -3.73 -1.14
CA GLU A 106 9.46 -2.99 -1.39
C GLU A 106 10.62 -3.97 -1.55
N LEU A 107 10.77 -4.89 -0.60
CA LEU A 107 11.74 -5.99 -0.67
C LEU A 107 11.63 -6.77 -1.98
N PHE A 108 10.41 -7.16 -2.37
CA PHE A 108 10.18 -7.94 -3.58
C PHE A 108 10.54 -7.17 -4.85
N ILE A 109 10.11 -5.91 -4.98
CA ILE A 109 10.40 -5.08 -6.15
C ILE A 109 11.90 -4.81 -6.26
N ASP A 110 12.57 -4.51 -5.15
CA ASP A 110 14.02 -4.26 -5.13
C ASP A 110 14.79 -5.52 -5.51
N TYR A 111 14.37 -6.68 -5.00
CA TYR A 111 14.93 -7.96 -5.40
C TYR A 111 14.76 -8.20 -6.91
N CYS A 112 13.56 -8.01 -7.47
CA CYS A 112 13.33 -8.12 -8.91
C CYS A 112 14.19 -7.14 -9.72
N LYS A 113 14.28 -5.86 -9.30
CA LYS A 113 15.15 -4.86 -9.93
C LYS A 113 16.62 -5.28 -9.90
N SER A 114 17.08 -5.91 -8.82
CA SER A 114 18.45 -6.40 -8.70
C SER A 114 18.75 -7.55 -9.67
N ILE A 115 17.81 -8.47 -9.88
CA ILE A 115 17.92 -9.54 -10.88
C ILE A 115 18.02 -8.95 -12.29
N ILE A 116 17.16 -7.99 -12.63
CA ILE A 116 17.17 -7.33 -13.93
C ILE A 116 18.53 -6.67 -14.19
N LYS A 117 19.07 -5.94 -13.20
CA LYS A 117 20.41 -5.32 -13.26
C LYS A 117 21.56 -6.34 -13.31
N GLY A 118 21.41 -7.49 -12.66
CA GLY A 118 22.42 -8.55 -12.67
C GLY A 118 22.53 -9.25 -14.03
N ASN A 119 21.40 -9.47 -14.69
CA ASN A 119 21.34 -10.11 -16.01
C ASN A 119 21.80 -9.21 -17.17
N THR A 120 21.68 -7.88 -17.04
CA THR A 120 22.21 -6.95 -18.05
C THR A 120 23.74 -6.94 -18.05
N LYS A 121 24.38 -6.91 -16.88
CA LYS A 121 25.85 -6.93 -16.74
C LYS A 121 26.53 -8.20 -17.28
N SER A 122 25.83 -9.34 -17.33
CA SER A 122 26.40 -10.58 -17.89
C SER A 122 26.33 -10.65 -19.42
N LYS A 123 25.49 -9.84 -20.07
CA LYS A 123 25.35 -9.81 -21.53
C LYS A 123 26.35 -8.88 -22.22
N ASP A 124 26.81 -7.84 -21.52
CA ASP A 124 27.81 -6.90 -22.05
C ASP A 124 29.25 -7.44 -22.02
N ASN A 125 29.48 -8.60 -21.39
CA ASN A 125 30.78 -9.28 -21.26
C ASN A 125 30.90 -10.54 -22.14
N LYS A 126 30.10 -10.66 -23.21
CA LYS A 126 30.21 -11.75 -24.18
C LYS A 126 30.30 -11.25 -25.61
#